data_AF-A0A2T5GXS1-F1
#
_entry.id   AF-A0A2T5GXS1-F1
#
_cell.length_a   1.000
_cell.length_b   1.000
_cell.length_c   1.000
_cell.angle_alpha   90.00
_cell.angle_beta   90.00
_cell.angle_gamma   90.00
#
_symmetry.space_group_name_H-M   'P 1'
#
loop_
_entity.id
_entity.type
_entity.pdbx_description
1 polymer ?
#
loop_
_entity_poly.entity_id
_entity_poly.type
_entity_poly.pdbx_seq_one_letter_code
_entity_poly.pdbx_strand_id
1 'polypeptide(L)'
;MNRRGLILSVLALGAAGFGGATWFANRPGPVAEAEPVAPELAEAMIRPYSPILGPADAPVTIVEFFDPACEACRAFHPIVKDIMAEHGDAVRVVIRYTPFHGAASEEAIRVLEAARMQDVYEPVLEAVLREQPRWASHGAPEPGLILQIAATVGLDAEAARTQVLAPDVVAILNQDRADVET
;
A
#
# COMPACT_ATOMS: atom_id res chain seq x y z
N MET A 1 -36.26 -58.43 9.38
CA MET A 1 -35.51 -57.16 9.26
C MET A 1 -35.94 -56.45 7.98
N ASN A 2 -36.44 -55.22 8.05
CA ASN A 2 -37.04 -54.53 6.90
C ASN A 2 -35.93 -53.93 6.02
N ARG A 3 -35.74 -54.45 4.79
CA ARG A 3 -34.66 -54.03 3.86
C ARG A 3 -34.59 -52.52 3.68
N ARG A 4 -35.74 -51.83 3.67
CA ARG A 4 -35.82 -50.38 3.57
C ARG A 4 -35.19 -49.66 4.76
N GLY A 5 -35.40 -50.17 5.98
CA GLY A 5 -34.80 -49.60 7.19
C GLY A 5 -33.28 -49.72 7.20
N LEU A 6 -32.74 -50.84 6.71
CA LEU A 6 -31.30 -51.07 6.60
C LEU A 6 -30.63 -50.15 5.54
N ILE A 7 -31.31 -49.91 4.42
CA ILE A 7 -30.81 -49.00 3.38
C ILE A 7 -30.79 -47.56 3.88
N LEU A 8 -31.86 -47.12 4.55
CA LEU A 8 -31.96 -45.77 5.09
C LEU A 8 -30.92 -45.50 6.18
N SER A 9 -30.63 -46.47 7.05
CA SER A 9 -29.60 -46.31 8.08
C SER A 9 -28.19 -46.22 7.48
N VAL A 10 -27.87 -47.02 6.46
CA VAL A 10 -26.57 -46.93 5.77
C VAL A 10 -26.40 -45.59 5.05
N LEU A 11 -27.45 -45.09 4.37
CA LEU A 11 -27.42 -43.79 3.71
C LEU A 11 -27.25 -42.64 4.71
N ALA A 12 -27.96 -42.67 5.84
CA ALA A 12 -27.83 -41.67 6.89
C ALA A 12 -26.42 -41.64 7.50
N LEU A 13 -25.83 -42.81 7.76
CA LEU A 13 -24.44 -42.93 8.22
C LEU A 13 -23.44 -42.42 7.19
N GLY A 14 -23.63 -42.73 5.91
CA GLY A 14 -22.79 -42.23 4.82
C GLY A 14 -22.86 -40.71 4.70
N ALA A 15 -24.06 -40.13 4.75
CA ALA A 15 -24.25 -38.67 4.70
C ALA A 15 -23.64 -37.96 5.92
N ALA A 16 -23.83 -38.50 7.12
CA ALA A 16 -23.22 -37.95 8.33
C ALA A 16 -21.69 -38.05 8.31
N GLY A 17 -21.14 -39.17 7.83
CA GLY A 17 -19.69 -39.36 7.67
C GLY A 17 -19.09 -38.39 6.65
N PHE A 18 -19.73 -38.22 5.50
CA PHE A 18 -19.31 -37.25 4.48
C PHE A 18 -19.42 -35.80 4.99
N GLY A 19 -20.52 -35.45 5.67
CA GLY A 19 -20.70 -34.15 6.29
C GLY A 19 -19.64 -33.84 7.36
N GLY A 20 -19.33 -34.82 8.21
CA GLY A 20 -18.26 -34.69 9.20
C GLY A 20 -16.88 -34.54 8.58
N ALA A 21 -16.57 -35.34 7.54
CA ALA A 21 -15.29 -35.28 6.84
C ALA A 21 -15.11 -33.95 6.09
N THR A 22 -16.15 -33.46 5.41
CA THR A 22 -16.12 -32.18 4.70
C THR A 22 -16.01 -30.99 5.66
N TRP A 23 -16.73 -31.00 6.77
CA TRP A 23 -16.57 -29.99 7.82
C TRP A 23 -15.16 -30.02 8.41
N PHE A 24 -14.61 -31.20 8.70
CA PHE A 24 -13.26 -31.32 9.26
C PHE A 24 -12.17 -30.89 8.26
N ALA A 25 -12.33 -31.20 6.98
CA ALA A 25 -11.38 -30.83 5.93
C ALA A 25 -11.43 -29.32 5.60
N ASN A 26 -12.60 -28.69 5.73
CA ASN A 26 -12.81 -27.28 5.37
C ASN A 26 -12.88 -26.34 6.57
N ARG A 27 -12.78 -26.83 7.81
CA ARG A 27 -12.73 -25.93 8.97
C ARG A 27 -11.46 -25.09 8.87
N PRO A 28 -11.53 -23.76 9.01
CA PRO A 28 -10.34 -22.93 9.07
C PRO A 28 -9.45 -23.46 10.20
N GLY A 29 -8.16 -23.64 9.88
CA GLY A 29 -7.18 -23.97 10.91
C GLY A 29 -7.12 -22.86 11.97
N PRO A 30 -6.55 -23.14 13.16
CA PRO A 30 -6.19 -22.08 14.07
C PRO A 30 -5.30 -21.10 13.31
N VAL A 31 -5.75 -19.85 13.16
CA VAL A 31 -4.88 -18.77 12.67
C VAL A 31 -3.76 -18.70 13.70
N ALA A 32 -2.52 -18.95 13.25
CA ALA A 32 -1.38 -18.80 14.13
C ALA A 32 -1.43 -17.41 14.75
N GLU A 33 -1.38 -17.34 16.07
CA GLU A 33 -1.32 -16.07 16.78
C GLU A 33 -0.05 -15.37 16.30
N ALA A 34 -0.22 -14.23 15.62
CA ALA A 34 0.89 -13.52 15.04
C ALA A 34 1.79 -13.05 16.18
N GLU A 35 3.04 -13.51 16.21
CA GLU A 35 4.01 -12.96 17.15
C GLU A 35 4.22 -11.48 16.82
N PRO A 36 4.16 -10.59 17.82
CA PRO A 36 4.38 -9.18 17.59
C PRO A 36 5.80 -8.97 17.04
N VAL A 37 5.91 -8.10 16.04
CA VAL A 37 7.20 -7.64 15.53
C VAL A 37 7.96 -6.99 16.68
N ALA A 38 9.26 -7.31 16.81
CA ALA A 38 10.12 -6.68 17.80
C ALA A 38 10.05 -5.14 17.66
N PRO A 39 9.87 -4.37 18.76
CA PRO A 39 9.69 -2.92 18.70
C PRO A 39 10.79 -2.21 17.90
N GLU A 40 12.03 -2.68 18.02
CA GLU A 40 13.19 -2.12 17.34
C GLU A 40 13.09 -2.27 15.82
N LEU A 41 12.53 -3.40 15.35
CA LEU A 41 12.31 -3.63 13.92
C LEU A 41 11.14 -2.79 13.39
N ALA A 42 10.08 -2.64 14.18
CA ALA A 42 8.95 -1.77 13.82
C ALA A 42 9.39 -0.29 13.71
N GLU A 43 10.21 0.18 14.65
CA GLU A 43 10.79 1.53 14.64
C GLU A 43 11.77 1.75 13.47
N ALA A 44 12.50 0.72 13.05
CA ALA A 44 13.36 0.80 11.88
C ALA A 44 12.55 0.92 10.57
N MET A 45 11.39 0.26 10.49
CA MET A 45 10.54 0.25 9.30
C MET A 45 9.68 1.52 9.15
N ILE A 46 9.32 2.18 10.25
CA ILE A 46 8.42 3.33 10.25
C ILE A 46 9.19 4.60 10.62
N ARG A 47 9.19 5.59 9.72
CA ARG A 47 9.76 6.91 10.02
C ARG A 47 8.66 7.88 10.46
N PRO A 48 8.92 8.76 11.46
CA PRO A 48 7.91 9.71 11.94
C PRO A 48 7.36 10.68 10.88
N TYR A 49 8.13 10.94 9.82
CA TYR A 49 7.75 11.83 8.72
C TYR A 49 6.99 11.13 7.59
N SER A 50 6.92 9.79 7.59
CA SER A 50 6.37 9.02 6.49
C SER A 50 4.90 9.37 6.23
N PRO A 51 4.47 9.50 4.97
CA PRO A 51 3.05 9.62 4.65
C PRO A 51 2.27 8.41 5.19
N ILE A 52 1.11 8.67 5.78
CA ILE A 52 0.20 7.64 6.30
C ILE A 52 -1.13 7.76 5.58
N LEU A 53 -1.60 6.64 5.03
CA LEU A 53 -2.94 6.49 4.47
C LEU A 53 -3.81 5.73 5.48
N GLY A 54 -5.02 6.21 5.73
CA GLY A 54 -5.93 5.66 6.75
C GLY A 54 -5.66 6.18 8.18
N PRO A 55 -6.30 5.60 9.21
CA PRO A 55 -6.19 6.10 10.58
C PRO A 55 -4.78 5.95 11.16
N ALA A 56 -4.28 7.01 11.79
CA ALA A 56 -2.95 7.02 12.36
C ALA A 56 -2.75 5.97 13.48
N ASP A 57 -3.81 5.56 14.15
CA ASP A 57 -3.82 4.59 15.27
C ASP A 57 -4.35 3.20 14.87
N ALA A 58 -4.46 2.92 13.57
CA ALA A 58 -4.91 1.61 13.09
C ALA A 58 -4.04 0.46 13.66
N PRO A 59 -4.64 -0.63 14.16
CA PRO A 59 -3.93 -1.72 14.82
C PRO A 59 -3.04 -2.53 13.87
N VAL A 60 -3.31 -2.50 12.56
CA VAL A 60 -2.50 -3.15 11.53
C VAL A 60 -1.80 -2.09 10.69
N THR A 61 -0.49 -2.22 10.53
CA THR A 61 0.33 -1.33 9.70
C THR A 61 0.92 -2.09 8.52
N ILE A 62 0.66 -1.63 7.31
CA ILE A 62 1.38 -2.04 6.11
C ILE A 62 2.47 -1.00 5.87
N VAL A 63 3.73 -1.40 5.85
CA VAL A 63 4.83 -0.53 5.44
C VAL A 63 5.11 -0.78 3.96
N GLU A 64 4.83 0.20 3.11
CA GLU A 64 5.02 0.12 1.67
C GLU A 64 6.29 0.86 1.26
N PHE A 65 7.30 0.10 0.83
CA PHE A 65 8.47 0.65 0.13
C PHE A 65 8.07 0.97 -1.31
N PHE A 66 8.06 2.25 -1.63
CA PHE A 66 7.33 2.79 -2.76
C PHE A 66 8.21 3.66 -3.65
N ASP A 67 8.20 3.35 -4.94
CA ASP A 67 8.76 4.18 -6.00
C ASP A 67 7.62 4.63 -6.93
N PRO A 68 7.31 5.93 -7.03
CA PRO A 68 6.22 6.40 -7.88
C PRO A 68 6.44 6.15 -9.38
N ALA A 69 7.68 5.92 -9.83
CA ALA A 69 7.99 5.61 -11.22
C ALA A 69 8.03 4.09 -11.50
N CYS A 70 7.90 3.24 -10.48
CA CYS A 70 7.88 1.79 -10.63
C CYS A 70 6.50 1.29 -11.11
N GLU A 71 6.48 0.56 -12.22
CA GLU A 71 5.24 -0.01 -12.77
C GLU A 71 4.59 -1.04 -11.84
N ALA A 72 5.40 -1.79 -11.09
CA ALA A 72 4.90 -2.74 -10.11
C ALA A 72 4.21 -2.03 -8.94
N CYS A 73 4.79 -0.93 -8.43
CA CYS A 73 4.15 -0.10 -7.41
C CYS A 73 2.81 0.46 -7.90
N ARG A 74 2.74 0.97 -9.13
CA ARG A 74 1.47 1.38 -9.75
C ARG A 74 0.46 0.24 -9.83
N ALA A 75 0.88 -0.96 -10.23
CA ALA A 75 0.00 -2.11 -10.37
C ALA A 75 -0.51 -2.65 -9.02
N PHE A 76 0.29 -2.52 -7.95
CA PHE A 76 -0.08 -2.96 -6.61
C PHE A 76 -0.93 -1.96 -5.85
N HIS A 77 -0.83 -0.66 -6.14
CA HIS A 77 -1.57 0.37 -5.42
C HIS A 77 -3.09 0.11 -5.31
N PRO A 78 -3.82 -0.31 -6.37
CA PRO A 78 -5.22 -0.69 -6.24
C PRO A 78 -5.47 -1.85 -5.27
N ILE A 79 -4.58 -2.84 -5.23
CA ILE A 79 -4.68 -3.99 -4.33
C ILE A 79 -4.54 -3.55 -2.87
N VAL A 80 -3.57 -2.67 -2.59
CA VAL A 80 -3.38 -2.09 -1.25
C VAL A 80 -4.62 -1.31 -0.84
N LYS A 81 -5.20 -0.52 -1.74
CA LYS A 81 -6.47 0.20 -1.49
C LYS A 81 -7.64 -0.75 -1.24
N ASP A 82 -7.74 -1.85 -1.96
CA ASP A 82 -8.80 -2.86 -1.73
C ASP A 82 -8.69 -3.46 -0.33
N ILE A 83 -7.47 -3.76 0.14
CA ILE A 83 -7.21 -4.23 1.51
C ILE A 83 -7.65 -3.17 2.54
N MET A 84 -7.29 -1.91 2.33
CA MET A 84 -7.72 -0.82 3.22
C MET A 84 -9.25 -0.68 3.23
N ALA A 85 -9.89 -0.78 2.07
CA ALA A 85 -11.34 -0.67 1.95
C ALA A 85 -12.08 -1.85 2.61
N GLU A 86 -11.55 -3.06 2.51
CA GLU A 86 -12.11 -4.27 3.13
C GLU A 86 -12.02 -4.21 4.66
N HIS A 87 -10.95 -3.62 5.20
CA HIS A 87 -10.67 -3.59 6.64
C HIS A 87 -10.99 -2.26 7.32
N GLY A 88 -11.36 -1.22 6.56
CA GLY A 88 -11.73 0.10 7.08
C GLY A 88 -10.65 0.66 8.02
N ASP A 89 -11.07 1.08 9.20
CA ASP A 89 -10.19 1.75 10.17
C ASP A 89 -9.15 0.80 10.83
N ALA A 90 -9.20 -0.51 10.52
CA ALA A 90 -8.27 -1.48 11.11
C ALA A 90 -6.88 -1.46 10.46
N VAL A 91 -6.73 -0.88 9.26
CA VAL A 91 -5.48 -0.89 8.49
C VAL A 91 -5.04 0.52 8.14
N ARG A 92 -3.75 0.80 8.35
CA ARG A 92 -3.06 1.97 7.78
C ARG A 92 -1.90 1.54 6.89
N VAL A 93 -1.55 2.41 5.95
CA VAL A 93 -0.38 2.22 5.08
C VAL A 93 0.61 3.34 5.34
N VAL A 94 1.85 2.97 5.66
CA VAL A 94 2.98 3.90 5.84
C VAL A 94 3.84 3.82 4.60
N ILE A 95 4.02 4.96 3.91
CA ILE A 95 4.85 5.04 2.70
C ILE A 95 6.32 5.31 3.07
N ARG A 96 7.21 4.49 2.52
CA ARG A 96 8.67 4.65 2.59
C ARG A 96 9.21 4.82 1.18
N TYR A 97 9.82 5.95 0.86
CA TYR A 97 10.22 6.17 -0.52
C TYR A 97 11.47 5.39 -0.90
N THR A 98 11.49 4.83 -2.11
CA THR A 98 12.65 4.12 -2.66
C THR A 98 12.88 4.55 -4.11
N PRO A 99 13.61 5.66 -4.37
CA PRO A 99 13.73 6.25 -5.71
C PRO A 99 14.66 5.46 -6.65
N PHE A 100 14.32 4.20 -6.94
CA PHE A 100 15.15 3.30 -7.75
C PHE A 100 15.14 3.63 -9.24
N HIS A 101 14.14 4.35 -9.74
CA HIS A 101 14.08 4.82 -11.13
C HIS A 101 14.68 6.23 -11.31
N GLY A 102 15.53 6.66 -10.37
CA GLY A 102 16.39 7.83 -10.51
C GLY A 102 15.63 9.16 -10.51
N ALA A 103 16.03 10.07 -11.39
CA ALA A 103 15.57 11.46 -11.35
C ALA A 103 14.04 11.61 -11.47
N ALA A 104 13.37 10.74 -12.24
CA ALA A 104 11.91 10.77 -12.37
C ALA A 104 11.22 10.39 -11.04
N SER A 105 11.73 9.37 -10.33
CA SER A 105 11.25 9.02 -8.99
C SER A 105 11.46 10.18 -8.02
N GLU A 106 12.67 10.77 -8.01
CA GLU A 106 13.00 11.87 -7.12
C GLU A 106 12.12 13.10 -7.39
N GLU A 107 11.86 13.45 -8.65
CA GLU A 107 10.96 14.55 -9.01
C GLU A 107 9.53 14.26 -8.53
N ALA A 108 9.01 13.05 -8.79
CA ALA A 108 7.68 12.66 -8.34
C ALA A 108 7.54 12.70 -6.82
N ILE A 109 8.52 12.19 -6.07
CA ILE A 109 8.53 12.22 -4.60
C ILE A 109 8.52 13.66 -4.09
N ARG A 110 9.29 14.57 -4.70
CA ARG A 110 9.25 15.99 -4.31
C ARG A 110 7.87 16.60 -4.49
N VAL A 111 7.20 16.29 -5.61
CA VAL A 111 5.83 16.75 -5.87
C VAL A 111 4.84 16.15 -4.87
N LEU A 112 4.99 14.87 -4.52
CA LEU A 112 4.17 14.21 -3.50
C LEU A 112 4.37 14.84 -2.12
N GLU A 113 5.60 15.17 -1.74
CA GLU A 113 5.85 15.86 -0.46
C GLU A 113 5.31 17.30 -0.47
N ALA A 114 5.39 18.02 -1.59
CA ALA A 114 4.71 19.30 -1.72
C ALA A 114 3.18 19.14 -1.58
N ALA A 115 2.59 18.09 -2.15
CA ALA A 115 1.17 17.76 -1.96
C ALA A 115 0.84 17.44 -0.51
N ARG A 116 1.74 16.78 0.22
CA ARG A 116 1.60 16.51 1.67
C ARG A 116 1.60 17.79 2.48
N MET A 117 2.45 18.76 2.14
CA MET A 117 2.45 20.10 2.78
C MET A 117 1.17 20.90 2.52
N GLN A 118 0.37 20.49 1.53
CA GLN A 118 -0.87 21.14 1.12
C GLN A 118 -2.12 20.29 1.44
N ASP A 119 -1.97 19.20 2.20
CA ASP A 119 -3.07 18.29 2.58
C ASP A 119 -3.82 17.66 1.37
N VAL A 120 -3.14 17.50 0.23
CA VAL A 120 -3.69 16.89 -1.01
C VAL A 120 -2.85 15.70 -1.49
N TYR A 121 -2.17 15.01 -0.57
CA TYR A 121 -1.28 13.88 -0.88
C TYR A 121 -1.98 12.76 -1.66
N GLU A 122 -3.10 12.23 -1.14
CA GLU A 122 -3.80 11.09 -1.75
C GLU A 122 -4.32 11.37 -3.17
N PRO A 123 -5.03 12.48 -3.44
CA PRO A 123 -5.43 12.84 -4.80
C PRO A 123 -4.25 12.94 -5.76
N VAL A 124 -3.14 13.56 -5.31
CA VAL A 124 -1.93 13.71 -6.14
C VAL A 124 -1.25 12.38 -6.38
N LEU A 125 -1.11 11.52 -5.37
CA LEU A 125 -0.57 10.16 -5.50
C LEU A 125 -1.33 9.37 -6.56
N GLU A 126 -2.66 9.38 -6.50
CA GLU A 126 -3.51 8.68 -7.46
C GLU A 126 -3.34 9.24 -8.88
N ALA A 127 -3.29 10.56 -9.03
CA ALA A 127 -3.11 11.19 -10.34
C ALA A 127 -1.72 10.88 -10.94
N VAL A 128 -0.68 10.96 -10.12
CA VAL A 128 0.70 10.62 -10.49
C VAL A 128 0.78 9.16 -10.92
N LEU A 129 0.24 8.22 -10.15
CA LEU A 129 0.24 6.80 -10.52
C LEU A 129 -0.59 6.51 -11.78
N ARG A 130 -1.75 7.15 -11.93
CA ARG A 130 -2.62 7.00 -13.11
C ARG A 130 -1.95 7.50 -14.39
N GLU A 131 -1.20 8.59 -14.31
CA GLU A 131 -0.50 9.19 -15.45
C GLU A 131 0.95 8.71 -15.59
N GLN A 132 1.41 7.77 -14.74
CA GLN A 132 2.76 7.20 -14.75
C GLN A 132 3.27 6.80 -16.15
N PRO A 133 2.48 6.16 -17.04
CA PRO A 133 2.97 5.84 -18.40
C PRO A 133 3.47 7.06 -19.19
N ARG A 134 3.00 8.27 -18.89
CA ARG A 134 3.36 9.49 -19.63
C ARG A 134 4.60 10.18 -19.05
N TRP A 135 4.74 10.23 -17.73
CA TRP A 135 5.81 10.98 -17.09
C TRP A 135 6.98 10.09 -16.62
N ALA A 136 6.75 8.80 -16.36
CA ALA A 136 7.81 7.87 -15.93
C ALA A 136 8.48 7.14 -17.11
N SER A 137 8.07 7.43 -18.35
CA SER A 137 8.60 6.76 -19.54
C SER A 137 10.10 6.98 -19.68
N HIS A 138 10.83 6.00 -20.22
CA HIS A 138 12.29 6.08 -20.42
C HIS A 138 12.75 7.16 -21.44
N GLY A 139 11.82 7.87 -22.08
CA GLY A 139 12.11 9.08 -22.85
C GLY A 139 12.04 10.30 -21.95
N ALA A 140 12.98 11.23 -22.08
CA ALA A 140 13.06 12.45 -21.27
C ALA A 140 11.66 13.06 -21.07
N PRO A 141 11.05 12.93 -19.87
CA PRO A 141 9.68 13.37 -19.68
C PRO A 141 9.60 14.88 -19.84
N GLU A 142 8.43 15.36 -20.27
CA GLU A 142 8.20 16.80 -20.40
C GLU A 142 8.47 17.48 -19.04
N PRO A 143 9.41 18.46 -18.98
CA PRO A 143 9.75 19.11 -17.73
C PRO A 143 8.52 19.71 -17.05
N GLY A 144 8.32 19.37 -15.77
CA GLY A 144 7.19 19.87 -14.97
C GLY A 144 5.85 19.20 -15.26
N LEU A 145 5.79 18.15 -16.09
CA LEU A 145 4.55 17.41 -16.34
C LEU A 145 3.92 16.85 -15.06
N ILE A 146 4.74 16.38 -14.11
CA ILE A 146 4.25 15.84 -12.83
C ILE A 146 3.52 16.92 -12.02
N LEU A 147 4.08 18.15 -11.96
CA LEU A 147 3.43 19.29 -11.32
C LEU A 147 2.12 19.67 -12.03
N GLN A 148 2.10 19.64 -13.36
CA GLN A 148 0.87 19.91 -14.12
C GLN A 148 -0.21 18.88 -13.80
N ILE A 149 0.14 17.59 -13.74
CA ILE A 149 -0.78 16.50 -13.36
C ILE A 149 -1.31 16.74 -11.95
N ALA A 150 -0.43 16.99 -10.98
CA ALA A 150 -0.82 17.23 -9.60
C ALA A 150 -1.74 18.45 -9.44
N ALA A 151 -1.52 19.51 -10.22
CA ALA A 151 -2.37 20.70 -10.21
C ALA A 151 -3.81 20.42 -10.63
N THR A 152 -4.04 19.42 -11.50
CA THR A 152 -5.40 19.04 -11.92
C THR A 152 -6.26 18.46 -10.80
N VAL A 153 -5.63 18.01 -9.71
CA VAL A 153 -6.29 17.36 -8.57
C VAL A 153 -6.12 18.12 -7.26
N GLY A 154 -5.77 19.41 -7.33
CA GLY A 154 -5.83 20.32 -6.18
C GLY A 154 -4.49 20.80 -5.64
N LEU A 155 -3.35 20.39 -6.21
CA LEU A 155 -2.06 20.97 -5.85
C LEU A 155 -1.97 22.44 -6.31
N ASP A 156 -1.66 23.36 -5.41
CA ASP A 156 -1.19 24.70 -5.76
C ASP A 156 0.22 24.60 -6.36
N ALA A 157 0.27 24.65 -7.69
CA ALA A 157 1.49 24.55 -8.46
C ALA A 157 2.47 25.72 -8.21
N GLU A 158 1.97 26.91 -7.85
CA GLU A 158 2.83 28.07 -7.61
C GLU A 158 3.54 27.93 -6.26
N ALA A 159 2.82 27.52 -5.22
CA ALA A 159 3.41 27.17 -3.93
C ALA A 159 4.38 25.99 -4.08
N ALA A 160 3.98 24.96 -4.85
CA ALA A 160 4.76 23.74 -5.04
C ALA A 160 6.15 24.01 -5.63
N ARG A 161 6.33 25.01 -6.51
CA ARG A 161 7.64 25.37 -7.09
C ARG A 161 8.72 25.64 -6.05
N THR A 162 8.35 26.13 -4.87
CA THR A 162 9.29 26.35 -3.76
C THR A 162 9.30 25.18 -2.78
N GLN A 163 8.14 24.56 -2.51
CA GLN A 163 8.01 23.43 -1.59
C GLN A 163 8.80 22.19 -2.03
N VAL A 164 8.86 21.88 -3.33
CA VAL A 164 9.65 20.75 -3.87
C VAL A 164 11.15 20.87 -3.59
N LEU A 165 11.62 22.06 -3.22
CA LEU A 165 13.00 22.38 -2.86
C LEU A 165 13.18 22.60 -1.35
N ALA A 166 12.13 22.41 -0.54
CA ALA A 166 12.22 22.63 0.89
C ALA A 166 13.28 21.70 1.52
N PRO A 167 14.04 22.17 2.54
CA PRO A 167 15.07 21.38 3.19
C PRO A 167 14.56 20.04 3.72
N ASP A 168 13.34 20.00 4.25
CA ASP A 168 12.73 18.78 4.79
C ASP A 168 12.48 17.74 3.70
N VAL A 169 12.06 18.15 2.51
CA VAL A 169 11.86 17.24 1.35
C VAL A 169 13.19 16.61 0.92
N VAL A 170 14.26 17.42 0.91
CA VAL A 170 15.61 16.92 0.62
C VAL A 170 16.09 15.96 1.72
N ALA A 171 15.83 16.28 2.98
CA ALA A 171 16.20 15.44 4.11
C ALA A 171 15.47 14.07 4.07
N ILE A 172 14.18 14.07 3.76
CA ILE A 172 13.38 12.85 3.58
C ILE A 172 14.00 11.95 2.50
N LEU A 173 14.23 12.49 1.30
CA LEU A 173 14.82 11.74 0.19
C LEU A 173 16.19 11.14 0.56
N ASN A 174 17.05 11.92 1.22
CA ASN A 174 18.37 11.46 1.62
C ASN A 174 18.29 10.35 2.68
N GLN A 175 17.42 10.51 3.67
CA GLN A 175 17.25 9.53 4.74
C GLN A 175 16.66 8.22 4.20
N ASP A 176 15.60 8.30 3.40
CA ASP A 176 14.97 7.11 2.82
C ASP A 176 15.91 6.36 1.87
N ARG A 177 16.76 7.08 1.11
CA ARG A 177 17.83 6.44 0.32
C ARG A 177 18.83 5.70 1.20
N ALA A 178 19.27 6.31 2.29
CA ALA A 178 20.23 5.71 3.22
C ALA A 178 19.65 4.45 3.87
N ASP A 179 18.37 4.47 4.24
CA ASP A 179 17.69 3.35 4.91
C ASP A 179 17.57 2.10 4.04
N VAL A 180 17.68 2.22 2.73
CA VAL A 180 17.60 1.08 1.79
C VAL A 180 18.98 0.42 1.58
N GLU A 181 20.07 1.12 1.93
CA GLU A 181 21.43 0.62 1.77
C GLU A 181 21.91 -0.25 2.95
N THR A 182 21.17 -0.27 4.07
CA THR A 182 21.56 -0.90 5.34
C THR A 182 20.45 -1.77 5.91
#